data_AF-A0A315XVK1-F1
#
_entry.id   AF-A0A315XVK1-F1
#
_cell.length_a   1.000
_cell.length_b   1.000
_cell.length_c   1.000
_cell.angle_alpha   90.00
_cell.angle_beta   90.00
_cell.angle_gamma   90.00
#
_symmetry.space_group_name_H-M   'P 1'
#
loop_
_entity.id
_entity.type
_entity.pdbx_description
1 polymer ?
#
loop_
_entity_poly.entity_id
_entity_poly.type
_entity_poly.pdbx_seq_one_letter_code
_entity_poly.pdbx_strand_id
1 'polypeptide(L)'
;MLSTIADESDIKTRRRLFNAAFRKMDTSYSFFNELYFDFIWRCFDEEEFLEKMLECSDKLISKNNISNYERKKWILYHIELMDKLGYSDEAIELFCKKYWNVIEVRQFLTDRLANYVFSNNNIYLIEKYESLLIENYSELVLEAYANELNKVAEHTADRPTYKRWADKLRHMKTIKGGIETADMIIDRWQELYCNRRAMLQEINKVADESDYGIK
;
A
#
# COMPACT_ATOMS: atom_id res chain seq x y z
N MET A 1 -32.71 9.07 -11.79
CA MET A 1 -33.40 9.42 -13.06
C MET A 1 -32.40 9.57 -14.20
N LEU A 2 -31.39 10.46 -14.12
CA LEU A 2 -30.35 10.54 -15.15
C LEU A 2 -29.38 9.34 -15.18
N SER A 3 -29.04 8.75 -14.03
CA SER A 3 -28.23 7.52 -13.95
C SER A 3 -28.92 6.34 -14.63
N THR A 4 -30.19 6.09 -14.32
CA THR A 4 -31.02 5.04 -14.93
C THR A 4 -31.10 5.13 -16.46
N ILE A 5 -31.17 6.36 -17.00
CA ILE A 5 -31.19 6.57 -18.45
C ILE A 5 -29.82 6.34 -19.09
N ALA A 6 -28.72 6.64 -18.38
CA ALA A 6 -27.38 6.40 -18.88
C ALA A 6 -27.08 4.90 -18.96
N ASP A 7 -27.48 4.13 -17.94
CA ASP A 7 -27.18 2.69 -17.81
C ASP A 7 -27.91 1.82 -18.85
N GLU A 8 -29.10 2.23 -19.29
CA GLU A 8 -29.92 1.51 -20.28
C GLU A 8 -29.70 1.97 -21.74
N SER A 9 -28.79 2.92 -21.97
CA SER A 9 -28.64 3.59 -23.27
C SER A 9 -27.50 3.04 -24.14
N ASP A 10 -27.65 3.17 -25.46
CA ASP A 10 -26.60 2.80 -26.41
C ASP A 10 -25.34 3.68 -26.28
N ILE A 11 -24.19 3.18 -26.74
CA ILE A 11 -22.89 3.86 -26.64
C ILE A 11 -22.90 5.27 -27.29
N LYS A 12 -23.74 5.49 -28.32
CA LYS A 12 -23.86 6.77 -29.00
C LYS A 12 -24.53 7.81 -28.11
N THR A 13 -25.56 7.41 -27.37
CA THR A 13 -26.26 8.24 -26.39
C THR A 13 -25.35 8.52 -25.20
N ARG A 14 -24.62 7.52 -24.72
CA ARG A 14 -23.62 7.65 -23.65
C ARG A 14 -22.54 8.66 -24.01
N ARG A 15 -21.95 8.57 -25.21
CA ARG A 15 -21.00 9.59 -25.72
C ARG A 15 -21.57 11.02 -25.71
N ARG A 16 -22.85 11.20 -26.06
CA ARG A 16 -23.50 12.52 -26.04
C ARG A 16 -23.67 13.03 -24.61
N LEU A 17 -24.15 12.18 -23.71
CA LEU A 17 -24.33 12.51 -22.29
C LEU A 17 -23.00 12.84 -21.62
N PHE A 18 -21.98 12.01 -21.81
CA PHE A 18 -20.62 12.25 -21.33
C PHE A 18 -20.11 13.60 -21.83
N ASN A 19 -20.12 13.85 -23.14
CA ASN A 19 -19.56 15.09 -23.70
C ASN A 19 -20.32 16.33 -23.21
N ALA A 20 -21.64 16.25 -23.02
CA ALA A 20 -22.43 17.34 -22.46
C ALA A 20 -22.05 17.62 -20.99
N ALA A 21 -21.97 16.58 -20.16
CA ALA A 21 -21.57 16.70 -18.76
C ALA A 21 -20.12 17.18 -18.63
N PHE A 22 -19.21 16.58 -19.38
CA PHE A 22 -17.78 16.90 -19.39
C PHE A 22 -17.55 18.35 -19.79
N ARG A 23 -18.22 18.84 -20.83
CA ARG A 23 -18.11 20.24 -21.25
C ARG A 23 -18.54 21.20 -20.14
N LYS A 24 -19.58 20.86 -19.37
CA LYS A 24 -20.05 21.68 -18.25
C LYS A 24 -19.06 21.67 -17.08
N MET A 25 -18.51 20.50 -16.76
CA MET A 25 -17.47 20.34 -15.75
C MET A 25 -16.18 21.11 -16.12
N ASP A 26 -15.78 21.08 -17.38
CA ASP A 26 -14.52 21.70 -17.86
C ASP A 26 -14.60 23.23 -18.02
N THR A 27 -15.81 23.81 -18.14
CA THR A 27 -15.98 25.26 -18.43
C THR A 27 -16.11 26.16 -17.19
N SER A 28 -16.39 25.66 -15.99
CA SER A 28 -16.55 26.51 -14.81
C SER A 28 -16.14 25.81 -13.52
N TYR A 29 -15.02 26.19 -12.89
CA TYR A 29 -14.58 25.64 -11.60
C TYR A 29 -15.42 26.20 -10.44
N SER A 30 -16.62 25.66 -10.27
CA SER A 30 -17.61 26.06 -9.25
C SER A 30 -18.13 24.82 -8.49
N PHE A 31 -18.79 25.04 -7.34
CA PHE A 31 -19.53 24.02 -6.57
C PHE A 31 -20.46 23.15 -7.46
N PHE A 32 -21.00 23.70 -8.56
CA PHE A 32 -21.80 22.97 -9.54
C PHE A 32 -21.05 21.86 -10.30
N ASN A 33 -19.71 21.81 -10.24
CA ASN A 33 -18.91 20.76 -10.88
C ASN A 33 -18.99 19.42 -10.18
N GLU A 34 -19.29 19.39 -8.89
CA GLU A 34 -19.32 18.13 -8.14
C GLU A 34 -20.44 17.21 -8.66
N LEU A 35 -21.59 17.78 -9.03
CA LEU A 35 -22.69 17.01 -9.60
C LEU A 35 -22.34 16.40 -10.97
N TYR A 36 -21.64 17.15 -11.83
CA TYR A 36 -21.23 16.63 -13.13
C TYR A 36 -20.10 15.61 -12.99
N PHE A 37 -19.14 15.86 -12.10
CA PHE A 37 -18.10 14.91 -11.75
C PHE A 37 -18.69 13.61 -11.22
N ASP A 38 -19.58 13.67 -10.23
CA ASP A 38 -20.23 12.49 -9.65
C ASP A 38 -21.07 11.73 -10.68
N PHE A 39 -21.75 12.45 -11.57
CA PHE A 39 -22.50 11.83 -12.66
C PHE A 39 -21.57 11.11 -13.65
N ILE A 40 -20.50 11.77 -14.10
CA ILE A 40 -19.52 11.17 -15.02
C ILE A 40 -18.89 9.95 -14.36
N TRP A 41 -18.45 10.09 -13.13
CA TRP A 41 -17.78 9.05 -12.37
C TRP A 41 -18.61 7.80 -12.18
N ARG A 42 -19.89 7.96 -11.84
CA ARG A 42 -20.77 6.82 -11.53
C ARG A 42 -21.31 6.11 -12.76
N CYS A 43 -21.39 6.81 -13.87
CA CYS A 43 -22.15 6.33 -15.03
C CYS A 43 -21.26 5.96 -16.21
N PHE A 44 -19.96 6.29 -16.23
CA PHE A 44 -19.10 6.13 -17.41
C PHE A 44 -17.75 5.49 -17.06
N ASP A 45 -17.73 4.15 -17.11
CA ASP A 45 -16.54 3.33 -16.84
C ASP A 45 -15.93 2.73 -18.11
N GLU A 46 -16.42 3.08 -19.30
CA GLU A 46 -15.79 2.65 -20.55
C GLU A 46 -14.43 3.32 -20.75
N GLU A 47 -13.48 2.56 -21.31
CA GLU A 47 -12.09 2.97 -21.54
C GLU A 47 -11.98 4.36 -22.19
N GLU A 48 -12.76 4.64 -23.25
CA GLU A 48 -12.71 5.94 -23.95
C GLU A 48 -13.09 7.16 -23.06
N PHE A 49 -13.92 6.94 -22.04
CA PHE A 49 -14.32 7.98 -21.10
C PHE A 49 -13.32 8.10 -19.96
N LEU A 50 -12.81 6.97 -19.47
CA LEU A 50 -11.79 6.92 -18.43
C LEU A 50 -10.49 7.59 -18.90
N GLU A 51 -10.01 7.29 -20.12
CA GLU A 51 -8.83 7.93 -20.71
C GLU A 51 -8.99 9.46 -20.79
N LYS A 52 -10.18 9.91 -21.22
CA LYS A 52 -10.48 11.34 -21.30
C LYS A 52 -10.53 12.02 -19.93
N MET A 53 -11.03 11.31 -18.91
CA MET A 53 -10.99 11.78 -17.53
C MET A 53 -9.56 11.77 -16.96
N LEU A 54 -8.71 10.83 -17.37
CA LEU A 54 -7.31 10.75 -16.98
C LEU A 54 -6.55 11.98 -17.50
N GLU A 55 -6.68 12.28 -18.80
CA GLU A 55 -6.11 13.50 -19.39
C GLU A 55 -6.61 14.79 -18.71
N CYS A 56 -7.90 14.82 -18.34
CA CYS A 56 -8.49 15.96 -17.63
C CYS A 56 -7.84 16.13 -16.26
N SER A 57 -7.72 15.04 -15.50
CA SER A 57 -7.16 15.06 -14.16
C SER A 57 -5.69 15.53 -14.17
N ASP A 58 -4.87 15.13 -15.14
CA ASP A 58 -3.50 15.65 -15.29
C ASP A 58 -3.47 17.18 -15.46
N LYS A 59 -4.31 17.70 -16.35
CA LYS A 59 -4.44 19.14 -16.57
C LYS A 59 -4.84 19.85 -15.28
N LEU A 60 -5.79 19.30 -14.52
CA LEU A 60 -6.27 19.92 -13.28
C LEU A 60 -5.22 19.88 -12.18
N ILE A 61 -4.57 18.74 -11.97
CA ILE A 61 -3.52 18.60 -10.97
C ILE A 61 -2.34 19.53 -11.27
N SER A 62 -2.08 19.87 -12.54
CA SER A 62 -1.01 20.80 -12.92
C SER A 62 -1.36 22.29 -12.77
N LYS A 63 -2.65 22.66 -12.61
CA LYS A 63 -3.06 24.06 -12.50
C LYS A 63 -2.65 24.67 -11.16
N ASN A 64 -2.23 25.94 -11.17
CA ASN A 64 -1.79 26.66 -9.97
C ASN A 64 -2.93 27.29 -9.17
N ASN A 65 -4.10 27.49 -9.78
CA ASN A 65 -5.21 28.26 -9.21
C ASN A 65 -6.31 27.42 -8.55
N ILE A 66 -6.12 26.11 -8.42
CA ILE A 66 -7.05 25.23 -7.69
C ILE A 66 -6.65 25.14 -6.22
N SER A 67 -7.65 24.97 -5.35
CA SER A 67 -7.42 24.79 -3.92
C SER A 67 -6.65 23.49 -3.64
N ASN A 68 -5.97 23.41 -2.48
CA ASN A 68 -5.33 22.16 -2.04
C ASN A 68 -6.34 21.01 -1.89
N TYR A 69 -7.57 21.32 -1.47
CA TYR A 69 -8.67 20.36 -1.36
C TYR A 69 -9.03 19.78 -2.73
N GLU A 70 -9.25 20.62 -3.74
CA GLU A 70 -9.57 20.17 -5.10
C GLU A 70 -8.41 19.39 -5.72
N ARG A 71 -7.17 19.89 -5.55
CA ARG A 71 -5.97 19.20 -6.07
C ARG A 71 -5.86 17.80 -5.50
N LYS A 72 -6.03 17.66 -4.19
CA LYS A 72 -6.06 16.36 -3.51
C LYS A 72 -7.13 15.45 -4.09
N LYS A 73 -8.36 15.94 -4.25
CA LYS A 73 -9.49 15.18 -4.82
C LYS A 73 -9.13 14.63 -6.21
N TRP A 74 -8.54 15.45 -7.07
CA TRP A 74 -8.12 15.04 -8.41
C TRP A 74 -6.94 14.06 -8.41
N ILE A 75 -5.99 14.18 -7.49
CA ILE A 75 -4.88 13.21 -7.36
C ILE A 75 -5.43 11.82 -7.00
N LEU A 76 -6.31 11.74 -6.00
CA LEU A 76 -6.92 10.45 -5.59
C LEU A 76 -7.75 9.86 -6.72
N TYR A 77 -8.52 10.70 -7.40
CA TYR A 77 -9.30 10.28 -8.56
C TYR A 77 -8.44 9.77 -9.72
N HIS A 78 -7.30 10.43 -9.99
CA HIS A 78 -6.36 10.02 -11.03
C HIS A 78 -5.82 8.61 -10.75
N ILE A 79 -5.47 8.33 -9.49
CA ILE A 79 -5.00 7.00 -9.08
C ILE A 79 -6.06 5.93 -9.36
N GLU A 80 -7.33 6.20 -9.07
CA GLU A 80 -8.41 5.26 -9.34
C GLU A 80 -8.70 5.10 -10.84
N LEU A 81 -8.54 6.16 -11.64
CA LEU A 81 -8.60 6.04 -13.11
C LEU A 81 -7.50 5.14 -13.66
N MET A 82 -6.26 5.30 -13.16
CA MET A 82 -5.14 4.42 -13.54
C MET A 82 -5.47 2.95 -13.21
N ASP A 83 -6.07 2.70 -12.05
CA ASP A 83 -6.48 1.36 -11.63
C ASP A 83 -7.57 0.79 -12.56
N LYS A 84 -8.63 1.56 -12.84
CA LYS A 84 -9.72 1.14 -13.75
C LYS A 84 -9.23 0.88 -15.18
N LEU A 85 -8.22 1.62 -15.63
CA LEU A 85 -7.57 1.42 -16.94
C LEU A 85 -6.53 0.29 -16.94
N GLY A 86 -6.32 -0.39 -15.82
CA GLY A 86 -5.42 -1.55 -15.74
C GLY A 86 -3.93 -1.18 -15.78
N TYR A 87 -3.55 0.00 -15.29
CA TYR A 87 -2.15 0.37 -15.15
C TYR A 87 -1.43 -0.57 -14.17
N SER A 88 -0.16 -0.87 -14.46
CA SER A 88 0.68 -1.69 -13.58
C SER A 88 0.84 -1.03 -12.20
N ASP A 89 1.00 -1.85 -11.15
CA ASP A 89 1.25 -1.36 -9.79
C ASP A 89 2.49 -0.45 -9.72
N GLU A 90 3.54 -0.72 -10.51
CA GLU A 90 4.74 0.15 -10.58
C GLU A 90 4.42 1.56 -11.10
N ALA A 91 3.49 1.68 -12.06
CA ALA A 91 3.09 2.96 -12.62
C ALA A 91 2.26 3.76 -11.60
N ILE A 92 1.34 3.09 -10.90
CA ILE A 92 0.55 3.69 -9.82
C ILE A 92 1.47 4.11 -8.66
N GLU A 93 2.43 3.27 -8.28
CA GLU A 93 3.44 3.57 -7.25
C GLU A 93 4.24 4.84 -7.62
N LEU A 94 4.71 4.93 -8.87
CA LEU A 94 5.46 6.09 -9.36
C LEU A 94 4.62 7.37 -9.32
N PHE A 95 3.34 7.30 -9.68
CA PHE A 95 2.44 8.43 -9.60
C PHE A 95 2.21 8.87 -8.14
N CYS A 96 1.92 7.94 -7.24
CA CYS A 96 1.73 8.23 -5.81
C CYS A 96 2.96 8.90 -5.20
N LYS A 97 4.17 8.45 -5.55
CA LYS A 97 5.44 9.03 -5.07
C LYS A 97 5.60 10.50 -5.44
N LYS A 98 5.06 10.95 -6.58
CA LYS A 98 5.07 12.38 -6.99
C LYS A 98 4.28 13.26 -6.02
N TYR A 99 3.29 12.70 -5.34
CA TYR A 99 2.37 13.40 -4.43
C TYR A 99 2.46 12.87 -2.99
N TRP A 100 3.65 12.38 -2.58
CA TRP A 100 3.90 11.74 -1.28
C TRP A 100 3.62 12.64 -0.05
N ASN A 101 3.59 13.94 -0.26
CA ASN A 101 3.25 14.94 0.77
C ASN A 101 1.75 14.98 1.08
N VAL A 102 0.90 14.36 0.26
CA VAL A 102 -0.53 14.21 0.52
C VAL A 102 -0.74 12.94 1.35
N ILE A 103 -1.24 13.09 2.57
CA ILE A 103 -1.39 12.00 3.55
C ILE A 103 -2.27 10.88 2.98
N GLU A 104 -3.37 11.23 2.33
CA GLU A 104 -4.32 10.26 1.78
C GLU A 104 -3.71 9.45 0.61
N VAL A 105 -2.79 10.03 -0.16
CA VAL A 105 -2.06 9.31 -1.22
C VAL A 105 -1.08 8.32 -0.61
N ARG A 106 -0.40 8.71 0.47
CA ARG A 106 0.47 7.81 1.23
C ARG A 106 -0.32 6.64 1.81
N GLN A 107 -1.42 6.94 2.50
CA GLN A 107 -2.30 5.92 3.07
C GLN A 107 -2.80 4.96 1.99
N PHE A 108 -3.33 5.49 0.88
CA PHE A 108 -3.75 4.66 -0.25
C PHE A 108 -2.64 3.72 -0.74
N LEU A 109 -1.42 4.24 -0.96
CA LEU A 109 -0.32 3.42 -1.45
C LEU A 109 0.09 2.36 -0.41
N THR A 110 0.17 2.74 0.87
CA THR A 110 0.51 1.81 1.95
C THR A 110 -0.53 0.69 2.07
N ASP A 111 -1.82 1.00 2.00
CA ASP A 111 -2.90 0.01 2.08
C ASP A 111 -2.90 -0.93 0.87
N ARG A 112 -2.71 -0.38 -0.33
CA ARG A 112 -2.59 -1.16 -1.57
C ARG A 112 -1.40 -2.11 -1.51
N LEU A 113 -0.24 -1.61 -1.09
CA LEU A 113 0.96 -2.41 -0.92
C LEU A 113 0.78 -3.48 0.16
N ALA A 114 0.16 -3.17 1.30
CA ALA A 114 -0.13 -4.15 2.34
C ALA A 114 -0.94 -5.33 1.77
N ASN A 115 -2.03 -5.03 1.06
CA ASN A 115 -2.85 -6.07 0.42
C ASN A 115 -2.04 -6.94 -0.55
N TYR A 116 -1.22 -6.32 -1.42
CA TYR A 116 -0.38 -7.04 -2.36
C TYR A 116 0.68 -7.90 -1.66
N VAL A 117 1.43 -7.32 -0.73
CA VAL A 117 2.55 -7.98 -0.05
C VAL A 117 2.06 -9.16 0.79
N PHE A 118 1.04 -8.96 1.63
CA PHE A 118 0.57 -9.99 2.54
C PHE A 118 -0.22 -11.10 1.83
N SER A 119 -0.90 -10.81 0.71
CA SER A 119 -1.60 -11.84 -0.07
C SER A 119 -0.64 -12.80 -0.80
N ASN A 120 0.56 -12.32 -1.17
CA ASN A 120 1.55 -13.14 -1.89
C ASN A 120 2.48 -13.94 -0.96
N ASN A 121 2.43 -13.68 0.35
CA ASN A 121 3.26 -14.31 1.38
C ASN A 121 4.76 -14.42 0.99
N ASN A 122 5.29 -13.33 0.42
CA ASN A 122 6.64 -13.28 -0.14
C ASN A 122 7.54 -12.38 0.70
N ILE A 123 8.52 -12.97 1.38
CA ILE A 123 9.45 -12.27 2.28
C ILE A 123 10.21 -11.14 1.58
N TYR A 124 10.56 -11.30 0.30
CA TYR A 124 11.25 -10.26 -0.47
C TYR A 124 10.39 -9.00 -0.60
N LEU A 125 9.07 -9.17 -0.78
CA LEU A 125 8.15 -8.04 -0.88
C LEU A 125 7.96 -7.33 0.47
N ILE A 126 7.92 -8.09 1.57
CA ILE A 126 7.88 -7.53 2.93
C ILE A 126 9.12 -6.65 3.15
N GLU A 127 10.31 -7.17 2.84
CA GLU A 127 11.57 -6.45 3.05
C GLU A 127 11.69 -5.22 2.13
N LYS A 128 11.27 -5.35 0.86
CA LYS A 128 11.30 -4.24 -0.11
C LYS A 128 10.45 -3.05 0.33
N TYR A 129 9.29 -3.31 0.93
CA TYR A 129 8.31 -2.28 1.30
C TYR A 129 8.22 -2.01 2.81
N GLU A 130 9.11 -2.60 3.61
CA GLU A 130 9.07 -2.56 5.08
C GLU A 130 8.91 -1.13 5.61
N SER A 131 9.77 -0.20 5.18
CA SER A 131 9.78 1.17 5.69
C SER A 131 8.44 1.89 5.52
N LEU A 132 7.66 1.51 4.51
CA LEU A 132 6.32 2.06 4.28
C LEU A 132 5.27 1.34 5.13
N LEU A 133 5.39 0.02 5.24
CA LEU A 133 4.42 -0.83 5.94
C LEU A 133 4.50 -0.67 7.46
N ILE A 134 5.68 -0.49 8.03
CA ILE A 134 5.84 -0.37 9.50
C ILE A 134 5.15 0.86 10.09
N GLU A 135 4.80 1.87 9.30
CA GLU A 135 4.06 3.04 9.77
C GLU A 135 2.66 2.67 10.28
N ASN A 136 1.95 1.75 9.59
CA ASN A 136 0.54 1.42 9.88
C ASN A 136 0.27 -0.09 10.04
N TYR A 137 1.18 -0.95 9.60
CA TYR A 137 1.01 -2.41 9.52
C TYR A 137 2.17 -3.17 10.19
N SER A 138 2.78 -2.57 11.23
CA SER A 138 3.92 -3.16 11.93
C SER A 138 3.65 -4.57 12.47
N GLU A 139 2.45 -4.81 13.00
CA GLU A 139 2.03 -6.12 13.50
C GLU A 139 2.05 -7.19 12.40
N LEU A 140 1.50 -6.90 11.21
CA LEU A 140 1.50 -7.82 10.08
C LEU A 140 2.91 -8.07 9.52
N VAL A 141 3.76 -7.03 9.50
CA VAL A 141 5.18 -7.18 9.12
C VAL A 141 5.91 -8.12 10.08
N LEU A 142 5.71 -7.94 11.38
CA LEU A 142 6.30 -8.80 12.42
C LEU A 142 5.77 -10.23 12.34
N GLU A 143 4.47 -10.42 12.10
CA GLU A 143 3.87 -11.74 11.90
C GLU A 143 4.48 -12.46 10.69
N ALA A 144 4.63 -11.76 9.56
CA ALA A 144 5.26 -12.34 8.38
C ALA A 144 6.71 -12.77 8.62
N TYR A 145 7.50 -11.95 9.35
CA TYR A 145 8.85 -12.30 9.75
C TYR A 145 8.89 -13.48 10.71
N ALA A 146 8.00 -13.51 11.70
CA ALA A 146 7.87 -14.63 12.63
C ALA A 146 7.53 -15.93 11.91
N ASN A 147 6.57 -15.89 10.97
CA ASN A 147 6.15 -17.05 10.19
C ASN A 147 7.29 -17.61 9.35
N GLU A 148 8.03 -16.75 8.65
CA GLU A 148 9.16 -17.18 7.84
C GLU A 148 10.29 -17.75 8.71
N LEU A 149 10.67 -17.07 9.80
CA LEU A 149 11.69 -17.54 10.73
C LEU A 149 11.32 -18.90 11.32
N ASN A 150 10.09 -19.06 11.81
CA ASN A 150 9.64 -20.32 12.41
C ASN A 150 9.66 -21.47 11.40
N LYS A 151 9.22 -21.21 10.16
CA LYS A 151 9.25 -22.18 9.07
C LYS A 151 10.68 -22.65 8.76
N VAL A 152 11.62 -21.72 8.59
CA VAL A 152 13.01 -22.11 8.29
C VAL A 152 13.71 -22.77 9.49
N ALA A 153 13.30 -22.43 10.71
CA ALA A 153 13.84 -23.00 11.94
C ALA A 153 13.40 -24.45 12.21
N GLU A 154 12.36 -24.96 11.55
CA GLU A 154 12.01 -26.39 11.65
C GLU A 154 13.19 -27.28 11.21
N HIS A 155 13.97 -26.81 10.24
CA HIS A 155 15.14 -27.49 9.73
C HIS A 155 16.44 -27.05 10.43
N THR A 156 17.39 -27.97 10.53
CA THR A 156 18.74 -27.63 10.99
C THR A 156 19.50 -26.88 9.90
N ALA A 157 20.28 -25.87 10.30
CA ALA A 157 21.14 -25.10 9.41
C ALA A 157 22.57 -25.00 9.96
N ASP A 158 23.42 -24.28 9.23
CA ASP A 158 24.77 -23.96 9.64
C ASP A 158 24.83 -22.69 10.50
N ARG A 159 26.02 -22.44 11.09
CA ARG A 159 26.23 -21.28 11.97
C ARG A 159 26.02 -19.93 11.28
N PRO A 160 26.49 -19.71 10.04
CA PRO A 160 26.16 -18.50 9.28
C PRO A 160 24.65 -18.26 9.14
N THR A 161 23.86 -19.31 8.90
CA THR A 161 22.41 -19.19 8.79
C THR A 161 21.75 -18.82 10.11
N TYR A 162 22.16 -19.46 11.22
CA TYR A 162 21.67 -19.07 12.56
C TYR A 162 21.99 -17.62 12.90
N LYS A 163 23.16 -17.13 12.49
CA LYS A 163 23.51 -15.71 12.65
C LYS A 163 22.55 -14.80 11.88
N ARG A 164 22.15 -15.15 10.66
CA ARG A 164 21.15 -14.39 9.89
C ARG A 164 19.79 -14.36 10.58
N TRP A 165 19.35 -15.46 11.19
CA TRP A 165 18.12 -15.48 11.97
C TRP A 165 18.21 -14.57 13.20
N ALA A 166 19.33 -14.61 13.91
CA ALA A 166 19.59 -13.72 15.04
C ALA A 166 19.62 -12.24 14.61
N ASP A 167 20.23 -11.92 13.46
CA ASP A 167 20.21 -10.56 12.88
C ASP A 167 18.79 -10.12 12.52
N LYS A 168 17.95 -11.02 11.99
CA LYS A 168 16.53 -10.71 11.71
C LYS A 168 15.74 -10.47 12.99
N LEU A 169 15.95 -11.28 14.04
CA LEU A 169 15.32 -11.07 15.35
C LEU A 169 15.74 -9.73 15.96
N ARG A 170 17.02 -9.36 15.90
CA ARG A 170 17.50 -8.03 16.28
C ARG A 170 16.77 -6.92 15.52
N HIS A 171 16.63 -7.08 14.21
CA HIS A 171 15.91 -6.12 13.38
C HIS A 171 14.44 -5.99 13.78
N MET A 172 13.75 -7.11 14.02
CA MET A 172 12.37 -7.11 14.52
C MET A 172 12.22 -6.28 15.79
N LYS A 173 13.17 -6.36 16.74
CA LYS A 173 13.13 -5.55 17.98
C LYS A 173 13.14 -4.03 17.75
N THR A 174 13.55 -3.55 16.57
CA THR A 174 13.51 -2.12 16.21
C THR A 174 12.14 -1.65 15.72
N ILE A 175 11.25 -2.57 15.38
CA ILE A 175 9.90 -2.31 14.87
C ILE A 175 8.94 -2.19 16.05
N LYS A 176 7.94 -1.30 15.95
CA LYS A 176 6.90 -1.14 16.97
C LYS A 176 6.19 -2.49 17.24
N GLY A 177 6.20 -2.93 18.50
CA GLY A 177 5.67 -4.24 18.94
C GLY A 177 6.63 -5.42 18.76
N GLY A 178 7.81 -5.17 18.19
CA GLY A 178 8.72 -6.23 17.78
C GLY A 178 9.61 -6.79 18.89
N ILE A 179 9.79 -6.08 20.01
CA ILE A 179 10.48 -6.62 21.20
C ILE A 179 9.72 -7.86 21.70
N GLU A 180 8.42 -7.70 22.01
CA GLU A 180 7.56 -8.78 22.48
C GLU A 180 7.51 -9.95 21.47
N THR A 181 7.33 -9.66 20.19
CA THR A 181 7.27 -10.72 19.15
C THR A 181 8.60 -11.47 19.06
N ALA A 182 9.74 -10.78 19.07
CA ALA A 182 11.05 -11.42 18.97
C ALA A 182 11.35 -12.27 20.22
N ASP A 183 11.06 -11.78 21.42
CA ASP A 183 11.30 -12.50 22.67
C ASP A 183 10.43 -13.77 22.75
N MET A 184 9.15 -13.69 22.35
CA MET A 184 8.29 -14.87 22.25
C MET A 184 8.85 -15.96 21.30
N ILE A 185 9.47 -15.56 20.19
CA ILE A 185 10.12 -16.52 19.27
C ILE A 185 11.35 -17.14 19.93
N ILE A 186 12.17 -16.33 20.60
CA ILE A 186 13.38 -16.77 21.30
C ILE A 186 13.03 -17.80 22.37
N ASP A 187 12.10 -17.50 23.25
CA ASP A 187 11.66 -18.38 24.34
C ASP A 187 11.16 -19.71 23.78
N ARG A 188 10.30 -19.65 22.77
CA ARG A 188 9.79 -20.85 22.08
C ARG A 188 10.91 -21.69 21.45
N TRP A 189 11.91 -21.05 20.85
CA TRP A 189 13.03 -21.75 20.23
C TRP A 189 13.97 -22.37 21.27
N GLN A 190 14.15 -21.74 22.44
CA GLN A 190 14.90 -22.32 23.55
C GLN A 190 14.27 -23.62 24.06
N GLU A 191 12.93 -23.68 24.11
CA GLU A 191 12.19 -24.88 24.48
C GLU A 191 12.24 -25.97 23.39
N LEU A 192 11.83 -25.62 22.16
CA LEU A 192 11.68 -26.59 21.06
C LEU A 192 13.01 -27.12 20.53
N TYR A 193 14.05 -26.28 20.55
CA TYR A 193 15.35 -26.56 19.94
C TYR A 193 16.48 -26.59 20.96
N CYS A 194 16.18 -26.94 22.21
CA CYS A 194 17.13 -27.02 23.34
C CYS A 194 18.42 -27.83 23.04
N ASN A 195 18.34 -28.83 22.15
CA ASN A 195 19.48 -29.66 21.75
C ASN A 195 20.35 -29.04 20.64
N ARG A 196 19.92 -27.94 20.00
CA ARG A 196 20.64 -27.28 18.89
C ARG A 196 21.59 -26.21 19.44
N ARG A 197 22.68 -26.63 20.09
CA ARG A 197 23.63 -25.73 20.78
C ARG A 197 24.13 -24.56 19.94
N ALA A 198 24.50 -24.80 18.67
CA ALA A 198 25.02 -23.74 17.79
C ALA A 198 23.95 -22.68 17.45
N MET A 199 22.69 -23.09 17.33
CA MET A 199 21.56 -22.20 17.11
C MET A 199 21.31 -21.33 18.35
N LEU A 200 21.17 -21.96 19.53
CA LEU A 200 20.92 -21.26 20.79
C LEU A 200 22.04 -20.29 21.17
N GLN A 201 23.30 -20.62 20.84
CA GLN A 201 24.43 -19.69 21.04
C GLN A 201 24.27 -18.39 20.26
N GLU A 202 23.68 -18.41 19.06
CA GLU A 202 23.48 -17.17 18.29
C GLU A 202 22.22 -16.43 18.73
N ILE A 203 21.14 -17.14 19.05
CA ILE A 203 19.86 -16.53 19.45
C ILE A 203 19.90 -15.93 20.85
N ASN A 204 20.53 -16.60 21.83
CA ASN A 204 20.59 -16.09 23.21
C ASN A 204 21.33 -14.75 23.32
N LYS A 205 22.28 -14.48 22.42
CA LYS A 205 22.92 -13.15 22.32
C LYS A 205 21.90 -12.04 22.08
N VAL A 206 20.84 -12.32 21.31
CA VAL A 206 19.76 -11.36 21.01
C VAL A 206 18.89 -11.09 22.23
N ALA A 207 18.73 -12.07 23.12
CA ALA A 207 18.01 -11.89 24.38
C ALA A 207 18.83 -11.00 25.33
N ASP A 208 20.10 -11.35 25.54
CA ASP A 208 21.02 -10.65 26.44
C ASP A 208 21.22 -9.17 26.03
N GLU A 209 21.14 -8.84 24.74
CA GLU A 209 21.26 -7.48 24.22
C GLU A 209 20.08 -6.55 24.62
N SER A 210 18.92 -7.11 24.98
CA SER A 210 17.71 -6.33 25.28
C SER A 210 17.64 -5.86 26.73
N ASP A 211 18.29 -6.57 27.65
CA ASP A 211 18.38 -6.21 29.06
C ASP A 211 19.27 -4.97 29.32
N TYR A 212 20.04 -4.54 28.33
CA TYR A 212 20.91 -3.35 28.41
C TYR A 212 20.36 -2.12 27.67
N GLY A 213 19.15 -2.22 27.10
CA GLY A 213 18.57 -1.23 26.18
C GLY A 213 17.41 -0.41 26.75
N ILE A 214 17.43 -0.01 28.03
CA ILE A 214 16.59 1.11 28.51
C ILE A 214 17.42 2.40 28.46
N LYS A 215 17.21 3.21 27.43
CA LYS A 215 17.35 4.67 27.47
C LYS A 215 16.35 5.34 26.56
#